data_AF-A0A651D4L2-F1
#
_entry.id   AF-A0A651D4L2-F1
#
_cell.length_a   1.000
_cell.length_b   1.000
_cell.length_c   1.000
_cell.angle_alpha   90.00
_cell.angle_beta   90.00
_cell.angle_gamma   90.00
#
_symmetry.space_group_name_H-M   'P 1'
#
loop_
_entity.id
_entity.type
_entity.pdbx_description
1 polymer ?
#
loop_
_entity_poly.entity_id
_entity_poly.type
_entity_poly.pdbx_seq_one_letter_code
_entity_poly.pdbx_strand_id
1 'polypeptide(L)'
;MSQAPEPRKTFDPDQVAFWLARHPDFFVGREGLLQQLKVPHPHIDGAVSLLERLVLDLRKRAETAEGRLEHLLETARHNESQYRRLRETLIALVEAPDRDALAQALATQLSERFETPAMALWCPSTLSDSEPSLPQPPRHVLDQHASARLSALLDGRTSRCVKLSVSDWKC
;
A
#
# COMPACT_ATOMS: atom_id res chain seq x y z
N MET A 1 -70.75 24.23 23.80
CA MET A 1 -69.72 24.68 22.83
C MET A 1 -68.39 24.31 23.44
N SER A 2 -67.56 23.51 22.78
CA SER A 2 -66.25 23.09 23.29
C SER A 2 -65.23 23.27 22.16
N GLN A 3 -64.12 23.92 22.46
CA GLN A 3 -63.19 24.46 21.46
C GLN A 3 -62.43 23.36 20.70
N ALA A 4 -62.12 23.64 19.43
CA ALA A 4 -61.17 22.84 18.67
C ALA A 4 -59.75 23.05 19.25
N PRO A 5 -58.89 22.01 19.27
CA PRO A 5 -57.54 22.13 19.80
C PRO A 5 -56.67 23.03 18.91
N GLU A 6 -55.82 23.84 19.55
CA GLU A 6 -54.91 24.78 18.86
C GLU A 6 -53.95 24.08 17.88
N PRO A 7 -53.54 24.76 16.79
CA PRO A 7 -52.58 24.20 15.85
C PRO A 7 -51.23 24.00 16.54
N ARG A 8 -50.76 22.74 16.56
CA ARG A 8 -49.44 22.39 17.08
C ARG A 8 -48.38 23.18 16.33
N LYS A 9 -47.57 23.97 17.03
CA LYS A 9 -46.37 24.60 16.48
C LYS A 9 -45.40 23.51 16.03
N THR A 10 -45.35 23.25 14.73
CA THR A 10 -44.40 22.32 14.11
C THR A 10 -43.05 23.01 13.97
N PHE A 11 -42.09 22.62 14.81
CA PHE A 11 -40.70 22.96 14.58
C PHE A 11 -40.15 22.18 13.39
N ASP A 12 -39.21 22.80 12.69
CA ASP A 12 -38.44 22.18 11.60
C ASP A 12 -37.61 21.00 12.14
N PRO A 13 -37.77 19.77 11.62
CA PRO A 13 -37.08 18.58 12.14
C PRO A 13 -35.54 18.72 12.17
N ASP A 14 -34.95 19.36 11.17
CA ASP A 14 -33.49 19.51 11.07
C ASP A 14 -32.93 20.45 12.15
N GLN A 15 -33.69 21.49 12.51
CA GLN A 15 -33.34 22.38 13.63
C GLN A 15 -33.43 21.64 14.99
N VAL A 16 -34.42 20.77 15.18
CA VAL A 16 -34.54 19.94 16.39
C VAL A 16 -33.38 18.93 16.46
N ALA A 17 -33.01 18.30 15.35
CA ALA A 17 -31.89 17.37 15.28
C ALA A 17 -30.54 18.07 15.59
N PHE A 18 -30.28 19.23 14.99
CA PHE A 18 -29.07 20.02 15.26
C PHE A 18 -29.00 20.50 16.72
N TRP A 19 -30.15 20.88 17.30
CA TRP A 19 -30.22 21.30 18.70
C TRP A 19 -29.92 20.14 19.66
N LEU A 20 -30.54 18.97 19.46
CA LEU A 20 -30.26 17.78 20.26
C LEU A 20 -28.79 17.33 20.16
N ALA A 21 -28.18 17.42 18.97
CA ALA A 21 -26.76 17.11 18.77
C ALA A 21 -25.82 18.04 19.57
N ARG A 22 -26.25 19.25 19.90
CA ARG A 22 -25.49 20.22 20.74
C ARG A 22 -25.80 20.11 22.23
N HIS A 23 -26.80 19.33 22.62
CA HIS A 23 -27.27 19.18 24.00
C HIS A 23 -27.44 17.69 24.36
N PRO A 24 -26.36 16.89 24.40
CA PRO A 24 -26.42 15.43 24.62
C PRO A 24 -27.06 15.06 25.97
N ASP A 25 -26.87 15.89 27.00
CA ASP A 25 -27.37 15.65 28.35
C ASP A 25 -28.88 15.94 28.51
N PHE A 26 -29.57 16.37 27.44
CA PHE A 26 -30.97 16.81 27.49
C PHE A 26 -31.95 15.79 28.12
N PHE A 27 -31.66 14.50 27.94
CA PHE A 27 -32.48 13.39 28.45
C PHE A 27 -32.14 12.98 29.90
N VAL A 28 -31.03 13.46 30.48
CA VAL A 28 -30.64 13.16 31.87
C VAL A 28 -31.67 13.77 32.82
N GLY A 29 -32.26 12.95 33.70
CA GLY A 29 -33.38 13.37 34.56
C GLY A 29 -34.69 13.62 33.81
N ARG A 30 -34.75 13.31 32.51
CA ARG A 30 -35.96 13.34 31.67
C ARG A 30 -36.17 12.02 30.92
N GLU A 31 -35.74 10.91 31.52
CA GLU A 31 -35.82 9.56 30.90
C GLU A 31 -37.25 9.17 30.47
N GLY A 32 -38.28 9.68 31.17
CA GLY A 32 -39.68 9.51 30.77
C GLY A 32 -40.02 10.07 29.38
N LEU A 33 -39.26 11.03 28.86
CA LEU A 33 -39.41 11.51 27.47
C LEU A 33 -38.87 10.49 26.45
N LEU A 34 -37.84 9.69 26.79
CA LEU A 34 -37.36 8.61 25.92
C LEU A 34 -38.42 7.51 25.79
N GLN A 35 -39.18 7.21 26.84
CA GLN A 35 -40.29 6.25 26.79
C GLN A 35 -41.48 6.74 25.96
N GLN A 36 -41.66 8.06 25.83
CA GLN A 36 -42.70 8.67 25.00
C GLN A 36 -42.26 8.87 23.54
N LEU A 37 -40.96 8.81 23.28
CA LEU A 37 -40.35 8.93 21.96
C LEU A 37 -40.63 7.66 21.14
N LYS A 38 -41.65 7.73 20.28
CA LYS A 38 -41.94 6.68 19.29
C LYS A 38 -40.91 6.69 18.18
N VAL A 39 -39.77 6.05 18.44
CA VAL A 39 -38.75 5.67 17.45
C VAL A 39 -39.17 4.26 16.95
N PRO A 40 -39.80 4.13 15.77
CA PRO A 40 -40.74 3.02 15.48
C PRO A 40 -40.06 1.66 15.17
N HIS A 41 -39.74 0.84 16.17
CA HIS A 41 -38.81 -0.32 16.13
C HIS A 41 -38.77 -1.24 14.88
N PRO A 42 -37.62 -1.78 14.40
CA PRO A 42 -37.50 -2.55 13.15
C PRO A 42 -37.61 -4.07 13.30
N HIS A 43 -37.94 -4.53 14.51
CA HIS A 43 -38.63 -5.81 14.71
C HIS A 43 -40.12 -5.60 15.08
N ILE A 44 -40.65 -4.40 14.77
CA ILE A 44 -42.04 -4.15 14.35
C ILE A 44 -41.95 -3.80 12.85
N ASP A 45 -41.71 -2.53 12.52
CA ASP A 45 -40.89 -2.07 11.39
C ASP A 45 -40.45 -0.59 11.62
N GLY A 46 -39.19 -0.25 11.30
CA GLY A 46 -38.74 1.14 11.12
C GLY A 46 -37.56 1.74 11.93
N ALA A 47 -37.21 1.28 13.16
CA ALA A 47 -36.85 2.15 14.33
C ALA A 47 -35.74 1.64 15.27
N VAL A 48 -34.53 1.44 14.77
CA VAL A 48 -33.38 0.96 15.58
C VAL A 48 -33.22 1.80 16.86
N SER A 49 -33.03 1.16 18.02
CA SER A 49 -32.75 1.90 19.26
C SER A 49 -31.44 2.69 19.11
N LEU A 50 -31.38 3.91 19.66
CA LEU A 50 -30.14 4.71 19.63
C LEU A 50 -28.95 3.93 20.21
N LEU A 51 -29.18 3.12 21.24
CA LEU A 51 -28.14 2.29 21.86
C LEU A 51 -27.71 1.12 20.97
N GLU A 52 -28.64 0.46 20.27
CA GLU A 52 -28.31 -0.56 19.27
C GLU A 52 -27.52 0.04 18.10
N ARG A 53 -27.93 1.23 17.63
CA ARG A 53 -27.24 1.94 16.55
C ARG A 53 -25.82 2.34 16.96
N LEU A 54 -25.62 2.77 18.21
CA LEU A 54 -24.30 3.04 18.78
C LEU A 54 -23.45 1.77 18.89
N VAL A 55 -23.99 0.64 19.37
CA VAL A 55 -23.27 -0.63 19.45
C VAL A 55 -22.88 -1.14 18.05
N LEU A 56 -23.77 -1.02 17.06
CA LEU A 56 -23.49 -1.37 15.66
C LEU A 56 -22.41 -0.48 15.05
N ASP A 57 -22.44 0.83 15.30
CA ASP A 57 -21.42 1.76 14.79
C ASP A 57 -20.06 1.52 15.49
N LEU A 58 -20.05 1.24 16.79
CA LEU A 58 -18.83 0.86 17.52
C LEU A 58 -18.23 -0.45 17.01
N ARG A 59 -19.05 -1.48 16.74
CA ARG A 59 -18.60 -2.74 16.11
C ARG A 59 -18.02 -2.50 14.72
N LYS A 60 -18.73 -1.75 13.87
CA LYS A 60 -18.25 -1.40 12.53
C LYS A 60 -16.93 -0.61 12.57
N ARG A 61 -16.76 0.29 13.54
CA ARG A 61 -15.49 1.01 13.77
C ARG A 61 -14.39 0.08 14.26
N ALA A 62 -14.68 -0.88 15.13
CA ALA A 62 -13.73 -1.89 15.59
C ALA A 62 -13.27 -2.78 14.43
N GLU A 63 -14.20 -3.38 13.68
CA GLU A 63 -13.93 -4.16 12.45
C GLU A 63 -13.09 -3.37 11.44
N THR A 64 -13.41 -2.08 11.24
CA THR A 64 -12.63 -1.18 10.35
C THR A 64 -11.22 -0.90 10.89
N ALA A 65 -11.06 -0.80 12.21
CA ALA A 65 -9.77 -0.58 12.85
C ALA A 65 -8.90 -1.85 12.83
N GLU A 66 -9.50 -3.01 13.07
CA GLU A 66 -8.88 -4.34 12.96
C GLU A 66 -8.36 -4.57 11.53
N GLY A 67 -9.21 -4.40 10.51
CA GLY A 67 -8.77 -4.54 9.11
C GLY A 67 -7.66 -3.56 8.69
N ARG A 68 -7.63 -2.34 9.27
CA ARG A 68 -6.51 -1.40 9.09
C ARG A 68 -5.23 -1.88 9.77
N LEU A 69 -5.33 -2.45 10.97
CA LEU A 69 -4.18 -3.02 11.68
C LEU A 69 -3.62 -4.24 10.95
N GLU A 70 -4.48 -5.13 10.44
CA GLU A 70 -4.09 -6.27 9.61
C GLU A 70 -3.34 -5.81 8.35
N HIS A 71 -3.87 -4.81 7.64
CA HIS A 71 -3.20 -4.25 6.46
C HIS A 71 -1.84 -3.60 6.78
N LEU A 72 -1.73 -2.91 7.91
CA LEU A 72 -0.46 -2.34 8.38
C LEU A 72 0.55 -3.43 8.76
N LEU A 73 0.10 -4.53 9.39
CA LEU A 73 0.93 -5.67 9.74
C LEU A 73 1.39 -6.45 8.49
N GLU A 74 0.51 -6.63 7.50
CA GLU A 74 0.86 -7.22 6.21
C GLU A 74 1.90 -6.37 5.48
N THR A 75 1.67 -5.05 5.40
CA THR A 75 2.63 -4.08 4.83
C THR A 75 3.98 -4.14 5.57
N ALA A 76 3.97 -4.18 6.90
CA ALA A 76 5.19 -4.28 7.70
C ALA A 76 5.96 -5.58 7.43
N ARG A 77 5.27 -6.73 7.38
CA ARG A 77 5.85 -8.04 7.04
C ARG A 77 6.42 -8.06 5.62
N HIS A 78 5.71 -7.47 4.66
CA HIS A 78 6.18 -7.35 3.28
C HIS A 78 7.47 -6.54 3.22
N ASN A 79 7.48 -5.35 3.83
CA ASN A 79 8.65 -4.47 3.91
C ASN A 79 9.83 -5.13 4.63
N GLU A 80 9.60 -5.85 5.73
CA GLU A 80 10.65 -6.59 6.44
C GLU A 80 11.25 -7.68 5.52
N SER A 81 10.41 -8.39 4.76
CA SER A 81 10.88 -9.41 3.81
C SER A 81 11.72 -8.82 2.67
N GLN A 82 11.36 -7.63 2.16
CA GLN A 82 12.15 -6.91 1.15
C GLN A 82 13.48 -6.43 1.74
N TYR A 83 13.45 -5.81 2.93
CA TYR A 83 14.65 -5.33 3.62
C TYR A 83 15.64 -6.46 3.91
N ARG A 84 15.13 -7.64 4.30
CA ARG A 84 15.95 -8.84 4.52
C ARG A 84 16.66 -9.28 3.24
N ARG A 85 15.93 -9.44 2.13
CA ARG A 85 16.51 -9.78 0.81
C ARG A 85 17.56 -8.77 0.36
N LEU A 86 17.28 -7.47 0.53
CA LEU A 86 18.21 -6.39 0.19
C LEU A 86 19.49 -6.47 1.04
N ARG A 87 19.36 -6.63 2.37
CA ARG A 87 20.51 -6.76 3.27
C ARG A 87 21.38 -7.97 2.93
N GLU A 88 20.76 -9.13 2.69
CA GLU A 88 21.46 -10.36 2.29
C GLU A 88 22.19 -10.18 0.95
N THR A 89 21.54 -9.50 -0.01
CA THR A 89 22.16 -9.15 -1.29
C THR A 89 23.36 -8.23 -1.11
N LEU A 90 23.24 -7.16 -0.31
CA LEU A 90 24.34 -6.23 -0.04
C LEU A 90 25.53 -6.92 0.63
N ILE A 91 25.30 -7.85 1.55
CA ILE A 91 26.37 -8.63 2.18
C ILE A 91 27.09 -9.49 1.13
N ALA A 92 26.35 -10.24 0.30
CA ALA A 92 26.93 -11.07 -0.76
C ALA A 92 27.75 -10.27 -1.78
N LEU A 93 27.39 -9.01 -2.05
CA LEU A 93 28.15 -8.11 -2.93
C LEU A 93 29.42 -7.55 -2.27
N VAL A 94 29.40 -7.31 -0.96
CA VAL A 94 30.56 -6.81 -0.19
C VAL A 94 31.59 -7.92 0.07
N GLU A 95 31.16 -9.17 0.17
CA GLU A 95 32.04 -10.34 0.32
C GLU A 95 32.73 -10.78 -0.98
N ALA A 96 32.36 -10.20 -2.13
CA ALA A 96 32.94 -10.54 -3.42
C ALA A 96 34.41 -10.08 -3.54
N PRO A 97 35.37 -10.99 -3.82
CA PRO A 97 36.80 -10.66 -3.88
C PRO A 97 37.21 -9.88 -5.13
N ASP A 98 36.43 -9.97 -6.21
CA ASP A 98 36.68 -9.34 -7.50
C ASP A 98 35.35 -9.01 -8.22
N ARG A 99 35.44 -8.41 -9.41
CA ARG A 99 34.26 -7.88 -10.12
C ARG A 99 33.46 -8.93 -10.87
N ASP A 100 34.08 -10.03 -11.30
CA ASP A 100 33.35 -11.15 -11.89
C ASP A 100 32.59 -11.91 -10.79
N ALA A 101 33.22 -12.11 -9.63
CA ALA A 101 32.56 -12.64 -8.43
C ALA A 101 31.40 -11.73 -7.96
N LEU A 102 31.56 -10.41 -8.00
CA LEU A 102 30.50 -9.45 -7.65
C LEU A 102 29.34 -9.51 -8.67
N ALA A 103 29.65 -9.56 -9.96
CA ALA A 103 28.66 -9.69 -11.03
C ALA A 103 27.88 -11.02 -10.92
N GLN A 104 28.59 -12.12 -10.63
CA GLN A 104 28.00 -13.44 -10.43
C GLN A 104 27.14 -13.49 -9.14
N ALA A 105 27.63 -12.91 -8.04
CA ALA A 105 26.85 -12.78 -6.81
C ALA A 105 25.54 -12.01 -7.07
N LEU A 106 25.60 -10.89 -7.80
CA LEU A 106 24.41 -10.12 -8.17
C LEU A 106 23.43 -10.94 -9.02
N ALA A 107 23.90 -11.69 -10.02
CA ALA A 107 23.05 -12.60 -10.81
C ALA A 107 22.36 -13.65 -9.94
N THR A 108 23.12 -14.31 -9.07
CA THR A 108 22.57 -15.33 -8.16
C THR A 108 21.53 -14.72 -7.22
N GLN A 109 21.80 -13.58 -6.60
CA GLN A 109 20.82 -12.93 -5.71
C GLN A 109 19.56 -12.47 -6.44
N LEU A 110 19.69 -11.91 -7.65
CA LEU A 110 18.54 -11.51 -8.47
C LEU A 110 17.69 -12.70 -8.93
N SER A 111 18.32 -13.82 -9.29
CA SER A 111 17.63 -15.06 -9.66
C SER A 111 16.90 -15.68 -8.45
N GLU A 112 17.61 -15.91 -7.35
CA GLU A 112 17.10 -16.65 -6.19
C GLU A 112 16.11 -15.84 -5.33
N ARG A 113 16.31 -14.51 -5.20
CA ARG A 113 15.53 -13.67 -4.28
C ARG A 113 14.58 -12.70 -4.95
N PHE A 114 14.80 -12.37 -6.22
CA PHE A 114 13.98 -11.41 -6.98
C PHE A 114 13.37 -12.01 -8.26
N GLU A 115 13.41 -13.35 -8.40
CA GLU A 115 12.78 -14.11 -9.50
C GLU A 115 13.16 -13.60 -10.90
N THR A 116 14.33 -12.96 -11.02
CA THR A 116 14.80 -12.33 -12.26
C THR A 116 15.66 -13.34 -13.02
N PRO A 117 15.16 -13.92 -14.14
CA PRO A 117 15.75 -15.14 -14.71
C PRO A 117 17.09 -14.93 -15.43
N ALA A 118 17.43 -13.68 -15.76
CA ALA A 118 18.66 -13.35 -16.46
C ALA A 118 19.09 -11.90 -16.14
N MET A 119 20.39 -11.70 -15.97
CA MET A 119 21.04 -10.39 -15.84
C MET A 119 22.26 -10.34 -16.76
N ALA A 120 22.53 -9.17 -17.34
CA ALA A 120 23.78 -8.85 -18.01
C ALA A 120 24.24 -7.45 -17.56
N LEU A 121 25.54 -7.29 -17.32
CA LEU A 121 26.18 -6.06 -16.86
C LEU A 121 27.21 -5.60 -17.90
N TRP A 122 26.99 -4.45 -18.53
CA TRP A 122 27.97 -3.84 -19.42
C TRP A 122 28.81 -2.80 -18.68
N CYS A 123 30.13 -2.99 -18.67
CA CYS A 123 31.07 -2.09 -18.00
C CYS A 123 32.04 -1.44 -19.02
N PRO A 124 32.31 -0.12 -18.92
CA PRO A 124 33.38 0.52 -19.69
C PRO A 124 34.72 -0.21 -19.57
N SER A 125 35.50 -0.28 -20.65
CA SER A 125 36.81 -0.95 -20.67
C SER A 125 37.79 -0.36 -19.65
N THR A 126 37.70 0.95 -19.37
CA THR A 126 38.49 1.65 -18.34
C THR A 126 38.33 1.09 -16.93
N LEU A 127 37.25 0.34 -16.68
CA LEU A 127 37.05 -0.40 -15.44
C LEU A 127 37.68 -1.80 -15.51
N SER A 128 37.79 -2.44 -16.68
CA SER A 128 38.46 -3.74 -16.85
C SER A 128 39.99 -3.65 -16.97
N ASP A 129 40.57 -2.48 -17.30
CA ASP A 129 42.02 -2.32 -17.53
C ASP A 129 42.93 -2.69 -16.34
N SER A 130 42.36 -2.92 -15.14
CA SER A 130 43.09 -3.38 -13.94
C SER A 130 43.05 -4.91 -13.72
N GLU A 131 42.34 -5.67 -14.56
CA GLU A 131 42.14 -7.10 -14.40
C GLU A 131 42.89 -7.90 -15.49
N PRO A 132 43.55 -9.02 -15.16
CA PRO A 132 44.38 -9.77 -16.12
C PRO A 132 43.57 -10.65 -17.09
N SER A 133 42.25 -10.74 -16.90
CA SER A 133 41.35 -11.63 -17.65
C SER A 133 40.20 -10.85 -18.30
N LEU A 134 39.75 -11.34 -19.46
CA LEU A 134 38.51 -10.86 -20.08
C LEU A 134 37.31 -11.09 -19.13
N PRO A 135 36.33 -10.17 -19.09
CA PRO A 135 35.16 -10.30 -18.24
C PRO A 135 34.35 -11.56 -18.61
N GLN A 136 33.83 -12.24 -17.59
CA GLN A 136 33.04 -13.45 -17.77
C GLN A 136 31.53 -13.15 -17.61
N PRO A 137 30.62 -13.84 -18.32
CA PRO A 137 29.18 -13.71 -18.10
C PRO A 137 28.85 -13.87 -16.61
N PRO A 138 28.03 -13.00 -16.01
CA PRO A 138 27.11 -12.04 -16.63
C PRO A 138 27.72 -10.67 -16.98
N ARG A 139 29.04 -10.48 -16.90
CA ARG A 139 29.73 -9.23 -17.22
C ARG A 139 30.18 -9.19 -18.69
N HIS A 140 30.01 -8.03 -19.31
CA HIS A 140 30.33 -7.75 -20.71
C HIS A 140 31.05 -6.39 -20.84
N VAL A 141 31.87 -6.23 -21.87
CA VAL A 141 32.49 -4.93 -22.19
C VAL A 141 31.44 -4.01 -22.83
N LEU A 142 31.34 -2.78 -22.35
CA LEU A 142 30.56 -1.71 -22.99
C LEU A 142 31.38 -1.10 -24.13
N ASP A 143 31.33 -1.74 -25.31
CA ASP A 143 31.92 -1.19 -26.53
C ASP A 143 31.05 -0.07 -27.13
N GLN A 144 31.54 0.58 -28.19
CA GLN A 144 30.81 1.68 -28.84
C GLN A 144 29.45 1.24 -29.41
N HIS A 145 29.36 0.00 -29.91
CA HIS A 145 28.14 -0.53 -30.51
C HIS A 145 27.07 -0.85 -29.47
N ALA A 146 27.42 -1.58 -28.39
CA ALA A 146 26.53 -1.83 -27.26
C ALA A 146 26.11 -0.53 -26.57
N SER A 147 27.02 0.44 -26.43
CA SER A 147 26.72 1.76 -25.88
C SER A 147 25.66 2.50 -26.70
N ALA A 148 25.83 2.60 -28.02
CA ALA A 148 24.85 3.24 -28.91
C ALA A 148 23.49 2.53 -28.86
N ARG A 149 23.47 1.19 -28.90
CA ARG A 149 22.24 0.38 -28.82
C ARG A 149 21.52 0.54 -27.49
N LEU A 150 22.23 0.44 -26.37
CA LEU A 150 21.64 0.59 -25.02
C LEU A 150 21.14 2.03 -24.81
N SER A 151 21.86 3.04 -25.30
CA SER A 151 21.39 4.43 -25.26
C SER A 151 20.12 4.65 -26.08
N ALA A 152 19.99 4.01 -27.25
CA ALA A 152 18.76 4.06 -28.06
C ALA A 152 17.59 3.34 -27.37
N LEU A 153 17.84 2.21 -26.70
CA LEU A 153 16.84 1.53 -25.88
C LEU A 153 16.40 2.37 -24.67
N LEU A 154 17.32 3.08 -24.03
CA LEU A 154 17.04 3.95 -22.88
C LEU A 154 16.27 5.23 -23.23
N ASP A 155 16.40 5.74 -24.46
CA ASP A 155 15.61 6.87 -24.99
C ASP A 155 15.72 8.11 -24.08
N GLY A 156 16.97 8.44 -23.70
CA GLY A 156 17.31 9.56 -22.82
C GLY A 156 16.98 9.37 -21.34
N ARG A 157 16.47 8.20 -20.92
CA ARG A 157 16.10 7.91 -19.52
C ARG A 157 17.19 7.13 -18.79
N THR A 158 17.16 7.19 -17.46
CA THR A 158 18.05 6.37 -16.60
C THR A 158 17.61 4.91 -16.48
N SER A 159 16.33 4.62 -16.69
CA SER A 159 15.79 3.26 -16.75
C SER A 159 14.54 3.20 -17.65
N ARG A 160 14.29 2.03 -18.25
CA ARG A 160 13.12 1.80 -19.12
C ARG A 160 12.79 0.31 -19.21
N CYS A 161 11.51 -0.03 -19.03
CA CYS A 161 11.01 -1.37 -19.34
C CYS A 161 10.69 -1.45 -20.85
N VAL A 162 11.37 -2.34 -21.57
CA VAL A 162 11.22 -2.55 -23.03
C VAL A 162 11.21 -4.04 -23.33
N LYS A 163 10.54 -4.46 -24.40
CA LYS A 163 10.70 -5.81 -24.96
C LYS A 163 12.05 -5.89 -25.67
N LEU A 164 13.01 -6.58 -25.06
CA LEU A 164 14.29 -6.95 -25.69
C LEU A 164 14.08 -8.14 -26.63
N SER A 165 14.66 -8.08 -27.83
CA SER A 165 14.76 -9.24 -28.73
C SER A 165 15.95 -10.13 -28.35
N VAL A 166 15.98 -11.37 -28.84
CA VAL A 166 17.11 -12.28 -28.60
C VAL A 166 18.42 -11.73 -29.18
N SER A 167 18.36 -10.97 -30.27
CA SER A 167 19.47 -10.21 -30.86
C SER A 167 19.92 -9.01 -30.02
N ASP A 168 19.04 -8.44 -29.19
CA ASP A 168 19.43 -7.40 -28.23
C ASP A 168 20.14 -8.00 -27.01
N TRP A 169 19.77 -9.23 -26.63
CA TRP A 169 20.38 -9.94 -25.50
C TRP A 169 21.72 -10.61 -25.86
N LYS A 170 21.80 -11.29 -27.01
CA LYS A 170 23.01 -12.00 -27.47
C LYS A 170 23.89 -11.06 -28.29
N CYS A 171 24.79 -10.35 -27.61
CA CYS A 171 26.03 -9.84 -28.19
C CYS A 171 27.16 -10.85 -27.97
#